data_AF-A0A061JS80-F1
#
_entry.id   AF-A0A061JS80-F1
#
_cell.length_a   1.000
_cell.length_b   1.000
_cell.length_c   1.000
_cell.angle_alpha   90.00
_cell.angle_beta   90.00
_cell.angle_gamma   90.00
#
_symmetry.space_group_name_H-M   'P 1'
#
loop_
_entity.id
_entity.type
_entity.pdbx_description
1 polymer ?
#
loop_
_entity_poly.entity_id
_entity_poly.type
_entity_poly.pdbx_seq_one_letter_code
_entity_poly.pdbx_strand_id
1 'polypeptide(L)'
;MTSLGNPTTPCRRVPALALALIIALAGASPASAGDATAEHEQLAALVRQLNLIDRLAEHAANTAPQERTRYHFDYARLRADLNRVRAGLQDYLVPQRAQPRDPVPLAGDYVRRDRADDEEPSP
;
A
#
# COMPACT_ATOMS: atom_id res chain seq x y z
N MET A 1 -2.32 6.89 51.17
CA MET A 1 -2.93 5.69 50.56
C MET A 1 -4.38 6.06 50.27
N THR A 2 -4.97 6.06 49.07
CA THR A 2 -4.61 5.65 47.69
C THR A 2 -5.67 6.29 46.75
N SER A 3 -5.44 6.66 45.49
CA SER A 3 -4.23 6.69 44.62
C SER A 3 -4.45 7.75 43.51
N LEU A 4 -3.46 8.00 42.63
CA LEU A 4 -3.60 8.87 41.45
C LEU A 4 -3.90 8.04 40.19
N GLY A 5 -5.08 8.22 39.59
CA GLY A 5 -5.41 7.64 38.29
C GLY A 5 -5.07 8.60 37.15
N ASN A 6 -4.07 8.26 36.33
CA ASN A 6 -3.67 9.05 35.16
C ASN A 6 -4.20 8.40 33.88
N PRO A 7 -5.01 9.06 33.04
CA PRO A 7 -5.53 8.48 31.81
C PRO A 7 -4.44 8.36 30.74
N THR A 8 -4.07 7.13 30.37
CA THR A 8 -3.19 6.87 29.22
C THR A 8 -3.94 7.09 27.91
N THR A 9 -3.69 8.21 27.24
CA THR A 9 -4.26 8.49 25.91
C THR A 9 -3.55 7.64 24.84
N PRO A 10 -4.25 6.75 24.10
CA PRO A 10 -3.61 5.93 23.08
C PRO A 10 -3.21 6.75 21.84
N CYS A 11 -1.90 6.81 21.61
CA CYS A 11 -1.21 6.94 20.31
C CYS A 11 -1.93 7.72 19.18
N ARG A 12 -1.92 9.06 19.28
CA ARG A 12 -2.31 10.02 18.21
C ARG A 12 -1.31 10.03 17.02
N ARG A 13 -0.95 8.87 16.45
CA ARG A 13 0.00 8.76 15.32
C ARG A 13 -0.65 8.51 13.95
N VAL A 14 -1.83 7.89 13.91
CA VAL A 14 -2.61 7.70 12.68
C VAL A 14 -3.00 9.02 11.97
N PRO A 15 -3.43 10.12 12.64
CA PRO A 15 -3.94 11.29 11.92
C PRO A 15 -2.84 12.07 11.17
N ALA A 16 -1.57 11.94 11.58
CA ALA A 16 -0.46 12.65 10.92
C ALA A 16 -0.20 12.11 9.50
N LEU A 17 -0.33 10.79 9.31
CA LEU A 17 -0.13 10.15 8.00
C LEU A 17 -1.29 10.48 7.04
N ALA A 18 -2.53 10.37 7.51
CA ALA A 18 -3.71 10.75 6.73
C ALA A 18 -3.67 12.23 6.34
N LEU A 19 -3.27 13.11 7.26
CA LEU A 19 -3.10 14.54 7.00
C LEU A 19 -1.97 14.80 5.98
N ALA A 20 -0.83 14.12 6.08
CA ALA A 20 0.26 14.23 5.11
C ALA A 20 -0.17 13.76 3.71
N LEU A 21 -0.98 12.70 3.61
CA LEU A 21 -1.53 12.21 2.35
C LEU A 21 -2.50 13.22 1.73
N ILE A 22 -3.39 13.81 2.55
CA ILE A 22 -4.34 14.86 2.10
C ILE A 22 -3.58 16.12 1.62
N ILE A 23 -2.55 16.55 2.33
CA ILE A 23 -1.69 17.68 1.92
C ILE A 23 -0.95 17.37 0.63
N ALA A 24 -0.44 16.14 0.45
CA ALA A 24 0.21 15.72 -0.79
C ALA A 24 -0.77 15.66 -1.98
N LEU A 25 -2.05 15.37 -1.73
CA LEU A 25 -3.10 15.33 -2.76
C LEU A 25 -3.56 16.73 -3.17
N ALA A 26 -3.60 17.68 -2.23
CA ALA A 26 -4.00 19.06 -2.48
C ALA A 26 -2.98 19.88 -3.31
N GLY A 27 -1.74 19.40 -3.45
CA GLY A 27 -0.70 20.03 -4.27
C GLY A 27 -0.79 19.76 -5.77
N ALA A 28 -1.71 18.89 -6.22
CA ALA A 28 -1.91 18.57 -7.62
C ALA A 28 -2.70 19.69 -8.35
N SER A 29 -1.99 20.74 -8.77
CA SER A 29 -2.55 21.82 -9.59
C SER A 29 -3.09 21.32 -10.94
N PRO A 30 -4.15 21.94 -11.50
CA PRO A 30 -4.66 21.58 -12.81
C PRO A 30 -3.66 21.99 -13.89
N ALA A 31 -3.24 21.03 -14.70
CA ALA A 31 -2.38 21.27 -15.85
C ALA A 31 -3.16 21.88 -17.03
N SER A 32 -2.47 22.66 -17.87
CA SER A 32 -3.06 23.31 -19.04
C SER A 32 -2.05 23.40 -20.19
N ALA A 33 -2.48 22.94 -21.37
CA ALA A 33 -1.87 23.19 -22.68
C ALA A 33 -0.43 22.68 -22.85
N GLY A 34 -0.25 21.38 -22.64
CA GLY A 34 1.02 20.67 -22.88
C GLY A 34 0.90 19.18 -22.56
N ASP A 35 -0.28 18.60 -22.77
CA ASP A 35 -0.88 17.68 -21.79
C ASP A 35 -0.06 16.40 -21.53
N ALA A 36 0.69 15.92 -22.53
CA ALA A 36 1.61 14.79 -22.37
C ALA A 36 2.67 15.03 -21.28
N THR A 37 3.31 16.22 -21.19
CA THR A 37 4.37 16.43 -20.18
C THR A 37 3.79 16.53 -18.78
N ALA A 38 2.62 17.15 -18.62
CA ALA A 38 1.95 17.25 -17.34
C ALA A 38 1.38 15.91 -16.86
N GLU A 39 0.83 15.09 -17.76
CA GLU A 39 0.45 13.70 -17.47
C GLU A 39 1.67 12.89 -17.00
N HIS A 40 2.81 13.01 -17.68
CA HIS A 40 4.05 12.34 -17.26
C HIS A 40 4.51 12.80 -15.87
N GLU A 41 4.41 14.08 -15.53
CA GLU A 41 4.73 14.59 -14.19
C GLU A 41 3.79 14.06 -13.11
N GLN A 42 2.47 13.99 -13.40
CA GLN A 42 1.45 13.43 -12.51
C GLN A 42 1.67 11.92 -12.27
N LEU A 43 1.91 11.15 -13.33
CA LEU A 43 2.21 9.72 -13.22
C LEU A 43 3.54 9.47 -12.51
N ALA A 44 4.55 10.31 -12.71
CA ALA A 44 5.81 10.26 -11.94
C ALA A 44 5.59 10.59 -10.45
N ALA A 45 4.64 11.48 -10.13
CA ALA A 45 4.22 11.74 -8.75
C ALA A 45 3.51 10.53 -8.13
N LEU A 46 2.64 9.85 -8.89
CA LEU A 46 1.96 8.63 -8.47
C LEU A 46 2.95 7.49 -8.20
N VAL A 47 3.98 7.31 -9.04
CA VAL A 47 5.09 6.37 -8.76
C VAL A 47 5.80 6.69 -7.44
N ARG A 48 6.02 7.98 -7.12
CA ARG A 48 6.60 8.39 -5.82
C ARG A 48 5.66 8.09 -4.65
N GLN A 49 4.35 8.26 -4.82
CA GLN A 49 3.33 7.91 -3.81
C GLN A 49 3.28 6.39 -3.57
N LEU A 50 3.32 5.56 -4.62
CA LEU A 50 3.39 4.10 -4.49
C LEU A 50 4.64 3.65 -3.70
N ASN A 51 5.78 4.31 -3.89
CA ASN A 51 7.00 4.08 -3.10
C ASN A 51 6.91 4.53 -1.62
N LEU A 52 5.96 5.40 -1.27
CA LEU A 52 5.63 5.71 0.12
C LEU A 52 4.70 4.62 0.70
N ILE A 53 3.70 4.19 -0.07
CA ILE A 53 2.77 3.13 0.33
C ILE A 53 3.48 1.79 0.56
N ASP A 54 4.42 1.39 -0.30
CA ASP A 54 5.24 0.17 -0.13
C ASP A 54 6.05 0.19 1.18
N ARG A 55 6.69 1.33 1.50
CA ARG A 55 7.40 1.52 2.78
C ARG A 55 6.48 1.53 3.99
N LEU A 56 5.26 2.02 3.86
CA LEU A 56 4.24 1.96 4.91
C LEU A 56 3.72 0.53 5.11
N ALA A 57 3.53 -0.23 4.03
CA ALA A 57 3.15 -1.64 4.08
C ALA A 57 4.26 -2.50 4.72
N GLU A 58 5.53 -2.24 4.39
CA GLU A 58 6.69 -2.88 5.01
C GLU A 58 6.81 -2.54 6.51
N HIS A 59 6.65 -1.28 6.89
CA HIS A 59 6.62 -0.90 8.30
C HIS A 59 5.46 -1.57 9.05
N ALA A 60 4.25 -1.55 8.47
CA ALA A 60 3.07 -2.19 9.04
C ALA A 60 3.29 -3.69 9.25
N ALA A 61 3.84 -4.41 8.25
CA ALA A 61 4.19 -5.82 8.35
C ALA A 61 5.16 -6.11 9.51
N ASN A 62 6.18 -5.26 9.69
CA ASN A 62 7.17 -5.40 10.76
C ASN A 62 6.61 -5.07 12.17
N THR A 63 5.52 -4.30 12.24
CA THR A 63 4.82 -3.96 13.50
C THR A 63 3.58 -4.80 13.77
N ALA A 64 3.18 -5.68 12.84
CA ALA A 64 1.96 -6.45 12.94
C ALA A 64 2.04 -7.44 14.13
N PRO A 65 0.98 -7.55 14.96
CA PRO A 65 0.93 -8.54 16.03
C PRO A 65 1.18 -9.94 15.49
N GLN A 66 2.09 -10.67 16.14
CA GLN A 66 2.35 -12.09 15.85
C GLN A 66 1.32 -13.02 16.54
N GLU A 67 0.25 -12.46 17.10
CA GLU A 67 -0.86 -13.21 17.66
C GLU A 67 -1.56 -14.00 16.55
N ARG A 68 -1.92 -15.25 16.84
CA ARG A 68 -2.58 -16.18 15.90
C ARG A 68 -4.02 -15.77 15.64
N THR A 69 -4.18 -14.67 14.92
CA THR A 69 -5.44 -14.25 14.33
C THR A 69 -5.70 -15.09 13.08
N ARG A 70 -6.78 -15.88 13.12
CA ARG A 70 -7.20 -16.80 12.04
C ARG A 70 -7.28 -16.13 10.66
N TYR A 71 -7.44 -14.82 10.64
CA TYR A 71 -7.38 -13.95 9.48
C TYR A 71 -6.30 -12.89 9.70
N HIS A 72 -5.32 -12.82 8.81
CA HIS A 72 -4.30 -11.78 8.83
C HIS A 72 -4.08 -11.17 7.43
N PHE A 73 -3.51 -9.97 7.40
CA PHE A 73 -3.30 -9.23 6.17
C PHE A 73 -2.04 -9.72 5.44
N ASP A 74 -2.18 -10.13 4.17
CA ASP A 74 -1.07 -10.59 3.34
C ASP A 74 -0.30 -9.40 2.74
N TYR A 75 0.59 -8.83 3.54
CA TYR A 75 1.47 -7.73 3.13
C TYR A 75 2.37 -8.10 1.95
N ALA A 76 2.77 -9.38 1.81
CA ALA A 76 3.58 -9.82 0.67
C ALA A 76 2.80 -9.71 -0.64
N ARG A 77 1.52 -10.11 -0.61
CA ARG A 77 0.61 -10.02 -1.76
C ARG A 77 0.27 -8.57 -2.12
N LEU A 78 0.03 -7.70 -1.13
CA LEU A 78 -0.12 -6.25 -1.36
C LEU A 78 1.12 -5.65 -2.04
N ARG A 79 2.33 -5.94 -1.53
CA ARG A 79 3.57 -5.41 -2.11
C ARG A 79 3.82 -5.94 -3.52
N ALA A 80 3.46 -7.18 -3.83
CA ALA A 80 3.50 -7.72 -5.18
C ALA A 80 2.61 -6.92 -6.15
N ASP A 81 1.39 -6.58 -5.74
CA ASP A 81 0.48 -5.77 -6.56
C ASP A 81 0.95 -4.31 -6.70
N LEU A 82 1.46 -3.69 -5.63
CA LEU A 82 2.09 -2.35 -5.71
C LEU A 82 3.26 -2.32 -6.70
N ASN A 83 4.07 -3.38 -6.73
CA ASN A 83 5.17 -3.53 -7.68
C ASN A 83 4.66 -3.67 -9.13
N ARG A 84 3.57 -4.42 -9.36
CA ARG A 84 2.93 -4.57 -10.69
C ARG A 84 2.37 -3.24 -11.20
N VAL A 85 1.65 -2.50 -10.37
CA VAL A 85 1.14 -1.16 -10.71
C VAL A 85 2.30 -0.22 -11.04
N ARG A 86 3.35 -0.18 -10.20
CA ARG A 86 4.53 0.65 -10.44
C ARG A 86 5.24 0.30 -11.76
N ALA A 87 5.34 -0.98 -12.10
CA ALA A 87 5.92 -1.41 -13.38
C ALA A 87 5.09 -0.91 -14.57
N GLY A 88 3.76 -1.10 -14.56
CA GLY A 88 2.89 -0.62 -15.63
C GLY A 88 2.93 0.90 -15.83
N LEU A 89 3.01 1.69 -14.75
CA LEU A 89 3.22 3.14 -14.84
C LEU A 89 4.58 3.50 -15.44
N GLN A 90 5.64 2.77 -15.09
CA GLN A 90 6.99 3.01 -15.62
C GLN A 90 7.10 2.63 -17.10
N ASP A 91 6.46 1.53 -17.52
CA ASP A 91 6.36 1.12 -18.93
C ASP A 91 5.64 2.17 -19.79
N TYR A 92 4.61 2.83 -19.24
CA TYR A 92 3.91 3.93 -19.91
C TYR A 92 4.75 5.22 -19.97
N LEU A 93 5.41 5.59 -18.86
CA LEU A 93 6.27 6.78 -18.76
C LEU A 93 7.56 6.69 -19.59
N VAL A 94 8.06 5.49 -19.82
CA VAL A 94 9.24 5.22 -20.66
C VAL A 94 8.89 4.11 -21.65
N PRO A 95 8.20 4.45 -22.78
CA PRO A 95 7.82 3.48 -23.80
C PRO A 95 9.04 2.87 -24.51
N GLN A 96 9.66 1.87 -23.90
CA GLN A 96 10.49 0.93 -24.63
C GLN A 96 9.57 0.21 -25.61
N ARG A 97 9.93 0.18 -26.91
CA ARG A 97 9.14 -0.47 -27.96
C ARG A 97 8.96 -1.96 -27.62
N ALA A 98 7.84 -2.28 -27.00
CA ALA A 98 7.55 -3.60 -26.45
C ALA A 98 6.47 -4.29 -27.30
N GLN A 99 6.60 -5.61 -27.43
CA GLN A 99 5.52 -6.46 -27.92
C GLN A 99 4.31 -6.38 -26.96
N PRO A 100 3.09 -6.74 -27.41
CA PRO A 100 1.94 -6.88 -26.52
C PRO A 100 2.31 -7.77 -25.32
N ARG A 101 2.31 -7.21 -24.12
CA ARG A 101 2.53 -7.96 -22.88
C ARG A 101 1.17 -8.46 -22.38
N ASP A 102 1.14 -9.70 -21.93
CA ASP A 102 -0.03 -10.25 -21.24
C ASP A 102 -0.16 -9.56 -19.86
N PRO A 103 -1.27 -8.84 -19.57
CA PRO A 103 -1.40 -8.11 -18.31
C PRO A 103 -1.55 -9.09 -17.14
N VAL A 104 -0.50 -9.19 -16.31
CA VAL A 104 -0.54 -10.01 -15.09
C VAL A 104 -1.61 -9.45 -14.15
N PRO A 105 -2.66 -10.21 -13.80
CA PRO A 105 -3.76 -9.70 -12.97
C PRO A 105 -3.27 -9.34 -11.57
N LEU A 106 -3.81 -8.27 -10.99
CA LEU A 106 -3.63 -7.99 -9.57
C LEU A 106 -4.33 -9.09 -8.76
N ALA A 107 -3.80 -9.43 -7.59
CA ALA A 107 -4.46 -10.35 -6.68
C ALA A 107 -5.74 -9.75 -6.10
N GLY A 108 -5.64 -8.56 -5.49
CA GLY A 108 -6.77 -7.87 -4.85
C GLY A 108 -7.32 -8.51 -3.57
N ASP A 109 -7.04 -9.78 -3.29
CA ASP A 109 -7.46 -10.53 -2.10
C ASP A 109 -6.32 -10.68 -1.07
N TYR A 110 -6.14 -9.63 -0.26
CA TYR A 110 -5.05 -9.54 0.73
C TYR A 110 -5.34 -10.20 2.09
N VAL A 111 -6.27 -11.17 2.16
CA VAL A 111 -6.60 -11.88 3.40
C VAL A 111 -6.00 -13.29 3.35
N ARG A 112 -5.08 -13.58 4.25
CA ARG A 112 -4.55 -14.94 4.45
C ARG A 112 -5.22 -15.58 5.68
N ARG A 113 -5.48 -16.88 5.58
CA ARG A 113 -5.98 -17.74 6.65
C ARG A 113 -4.86 -18.66 7.14
N ASP A 114 -4.82 -18.94 8.44
CA ASP A 114 -3.93 -19.98 8.97
C ASP A 114 -4.48 -21.36 8.61
N ARG A 115 -3.73 -22.11 7.79
CA ARG A 115 -4.12 -23.44 7.26
C ARG A 115 -4.17 -24.55 8.33
N ALA A 116 -3.76 -24.27 9.56
CA ALA A 116 -3.66 -25.26 10.63
C ALA A 116 -5.02 -25.81 11.13
N ASP A 117 -6.12 -25.11 10.85
CA ASP A 117 -7.48 -25.54 11.24
C ASP A 117 -8.14 -26.48 10.20
N ASP A 118 -7.54 -26.65 9.01
CA ASP A 118 -8.12 -27.41 7.89
C ASP A 118 -7.60 -28.87 7.82
N GLU A 119 -6.74 -29.29 8.74
CA GLU A 119 -6.27 -30.67 8.85
C GLU A 119 -7.24 -31.51 9.69
N GLU A 120 -8.43 -31.74 9.10
CA GLU A 120 -9.42 -32.69 9.63
C GLU A 120 -8.78 -34.08 9.72
N PRO A 121 -8.77 -34.74 10.90
CA PRO A 121 -8.16 -36.05 11.03
C PRO A 121 -9.00 -37.07 10.25
N SER A 122 -8.43 -37.59 9.15
CA SER A 122 -9.03 -38.72 8.44
C SER A 122 -9.30 -39.88 9.40
N PRO A 123 -10.49 -40.51 9.33
CA PRO A 123 -10.90 -41.60 10.21
C PRO A 123 -10.14 -42.92 9.97
#